data_AF-A0A7W9PH46-F1
#
_entry.id   AF-A0A7W9PH46-F1
#
_cell.length_a   1.000
_cell.length_b   1.000
_cell.length_c   1.000
_cell.angle_alpha   90.00
_cell.angle_beta   90.00
_cell.angle_gamma   90.00
#
_symmetry.space_group_name_H-M   'P 1'
#
loop_
_entity.id
_entity.type
_entity.pdbx_description
1 polymer ?
#
loop_
_entity_poly.entity_id
_entity_poly.type
_entity_poly.pdbx_seq_one_letter_code
_entity_poly.pdbx_strand_id
1 'polypeptide(L)'
;MVSIGIALSPFALDATDNAVDAGVAAGRRVAESGLSSLWFGQGFSHDSVLLSAVVGREVPGIEVGTSAVPISGRHPLLVASQAQTAQAATGGRFTLGLALGTESTTERVFGVGFARAITRLREFVTVLNSVFDTGAVDFHGDTVTAVNPLPAAVAGAAPRVPILVAAMGPQALRATGELADGTLPFLVGPGALRDHIVTPITRAAEAAGRPRPRIAVLVPGVVTADVERARAAAAETTAFYDAIPSYARMIGLSGASRAADLVVIGDEEHVAARVEEYFAAGATEVVFSQTNLTTPEDQHRTWQLLGELNRA
;
A
#
# COMPACT_ATOMS: atom_id res chain seq x y z
N MET A 1 -16.45 -6.97 -11.22
CA MET A 1 -15.50 -5.96 -11.69
C MET A 1 -14.24 -6.12 -10.86
N VAL A 2 -13.16 -6.45 -11.53
CA VAL A 2 -11.83 -6.63 -10.94
C VAL A 2 -11.24 -5.24 -10.67
N SER A 3 -10.45 -5.05 -9.61
CA SER A 3 -9.79 -3.76 -9.32
C SER A 3 -8.29 -3.91 -9.48
N ILE A 4 -7.74 -3.22 -10.47
CA ILE A 4 -6.31 -3.24 -10.77
C ILE A 4 -5.76 -1.81 -10.68
N GLY A 5 -4.60 -1.68 -10.06
CA GLY A 5 -3.94 -0.42 -9.78
C GLY A 5 -2.46 -0.41 -10.10
N ILE A 6 -1.83 0.76 -9.94
CA ILE A 6 -0.39 0.94 -10.03
C ILE A 6 0.15 1.54 -8.73
N ALA A 7 1.29 1.05 -8.25
CA ALA A 7 2.08 1.69 -7.21
C ALA A 7 3.35 2.27 -7.81
N LEU A 8 3.55 3.58 -7.66
CA LEU A 8 4.76 4.26 -8.11
C LEU A 8 5.89 4.03 -7.11
N SER A 9 7.06 3.74 -7.65
CA SER A 9 8.30 3.75 -6.87
C SER A 9 8.60 5.19 -6.44
N PRO A 10 8.84 5.46 -5.14
CA PRO A 10 9.21 6.81 -4.69
C PRO A 10 10.48 7.29 -5.38
N PHE A 11 11.45 6.39 -5.62
CA PHE A 11 12.71 6.71 -6.29
C PHE A 11 12.54 7.14 -7.74
N ALA A 12 11.50 6.65 -8.43
CA ALA A 12 11.22 7.06 -9.80
C ALA A 12 10.76 8.51 -9.88
N LEU A 13 10.04 9.00 -8.87
CA LEU A 13 9.60 10.39 -8.78
C LEU A 13 10.76 11.31 -8.36
N ASP A 14 11.63 10.84 -7.47
CA ASP A 14 12.79 11.60 -7.00
C ASP A 14 13.84 11.84 -8.08
N ALA A 15 13.84 11.04 -9.15
CA ALA A 15 14.71 11.20 -10.31
C ALA A 15 14.20 12.22 -11.34
N THR A 16 13.09 12.92 -11.06
CA THR A 16 12.47 13.90 -11.96
C THR A 16 12.74 15.33 -11.51
N ASP A 17 12.60 16.29 -12.43
CA ASP A 17 12.75 17.72 -12.11
C ASP A 17 11.71 18.19 -11.08
N ASN A 18 10.50 17.64 -11.13
CA ASN A 18 9.41 17.93 -10.19
C ASN A 18 8.55 16.68 -9.95
N ALA A 19 8.66 16.13 -8.74
CA ALA A 19 7.94 14.92 -8.33
C ALA A 19 6.40 15.08 -8.35
N VAL A 20 5.88 16.29 -8.11
CA VAL A 20 4.43 16.56 -8.14
C VAL A 20 3.92 16.51 -9.58
N ASP A 21 4.58 17.22 -10.50
CA ASP A 21 4.20 17.24 -11.91
C ASP A 21 4.32 15.84 -12.53
N ALA A 22 5.39 15.11 -12.18
CA ALA A 22 5.58 13.72 -12.58
C ALA A 22 4.48 12.80 -12.02
N GLY A 23 4.08 13.00 -10.76
CA GLY A 23 2.97 12.28 -10.13
C GLY A 23 1.64 12.53 -10.82
N VAL A 24 1.32 13.78 -11.17
CA VAL A 24 0.10 14.14 -11.91
C VAL A 24 0.12 13.54 -13.32
N ALA A 25 1.24 13.63 -14.03
CA ALA A 25 1.40 13.02 -15.35
C ALA A 25 1.26 11.50 -15.30
N ALA A 26 1.82 10.83 -14.28
CA ALA A 26 1.62 9.41 -14.06
C ALA A 26 0.15 9.07 -13.77
N GLY A 27 -0.53 9.86 -12.93
CA GLY A 27 -1.96 9.71 -12.65
C GLY A 27 -2.82 9.78 -13.91
N ARG A 28 -2.58 10.75 -14.79
CA ARG A 28 -3.29 10.86 -16.07
C ARG A 28 -3.10 9.62 -16.95
N ARG A 29 -1.86 9.15 -17.08
CA ARG A 29 -1.55 7.92 -17.83
C ARG A 29 -2.23 6.68 -17.23
N VAL A 30 -2.27 6.55 -15.90
CA VAL A 30 -2.97 5.45 -15.21
C VAL A 30 -4.47 5.49 -15.51
N ALA A 31 -5.09 6.67 -15.43
CA ALA A 31 -6.50 6.85 -15.76
C ALA A 31 -6.80 6.55 -17.25
N GLU A 32 -5.95 7.02 -18.16
CA GLU A 32 -6.06 6.79 -19.61
C GLU A 32 -5.90 5.31 -19.99
N SER A 33 -5.05 4.56 -19.27
CA SER A 33 -4.95 3.11 -19.41
C SER A 33 -6.19 2.37 -18.87
N GLY A 34 -7.08 3.05 -18.13
CA GLY A 34 -8.32 2.49 -17.57
C GLY A 34 -8.10 1.64 -16.33
N LEU A 35 -7.04 1.93 -15.56
CA LEU A 35 -6.77 1.37 -14.25
C LEU A 35 -7.58 2.11 -13.17
N SER A 36 -7.86 1.43 -12.06
CA SER A 36 -8.76 1.94 -11.02
C SER A 36 -8.08 2.77 -9.92
N SER A 37 -6.78 2.60 -9.70
CA SER A 37 -6.09 3.19 -8.55
C SER A 37 -4.60 3.50 -8.79
N LEU A 38 -4.10 4.49 -8.05
CA LEU A 38 -2.70 4.89 -8.01
C LEU A 38 -2.19 5.03 -6.58
N TRP A 39 -1.11 4.31 -6.27
CA TRP A 39 -0.54 4.23 -4.94
C TRP A 39 0.86 4.85 -4.88
N PHE A 40 1.14 5.56 -3.79
CA PHE A 40 2.39 6.29 -3.59
C PHE A 40 3.17 5.71 -2.41
N GLY A 41 4.35 5.15 -2.70
CA GLY A 41 5.28 4.70 -1.67
C GLY A 41 5.93 5.86 -0.92
N GLN A 42 6.21 5.66 0.37
CA GLN A 42 6.87 6.66 1.21
C GLN A 42 8.37 6.38 1.32
N GLY A 43 9.17 7.25 0.71
CA GLY A 43 10.61 7.35 0.94
C GLY A 43 10.95 8.40 2.01
N PHE A 44 12.09 9.06 1.86
CA PHE A 44 12.53 10.17 2.71
C PHE A 44 12.44 11.55 2.04
N SER A 45 11.93 11.60 0.82
CA SER A 45 11.82 12.80 -0.01
C SER A 45 10.46 13.49 0.17
N HIS A 46 9.46 13.11 -0.62
CA HIS A 46 8.11 13.66 -0.63
C HIS A 46 7.20 13.00 0.41
N ASP A 47 6.17 13.70 0.87
CA ASP A 47 5.10 13.14 1.71
C ASP A 47 4.03 12.50 0.81
N SER A 48 3.82 11.19 0.94
CA SER A 48 2.92 10.44 0.06
C SER A 48 1.46 10.79 0.27
N VAL A 49 1.04 11.26 1.45
CA VAL A 49 -0.36 11.67 1.69
C VAL A 49 -0.64 12.98 0.94
N LEU A 50 0.27 13.95 1.07
CA LEU A 50 0.16 15.22 0.34
C LEU A 50 0.23 15.02 -1.17
N LEU A 51 1.14 14.17 -1.65
CA LEU A 51 1.24 13.87 -3.08
C LEU A 51 -0.04 13.19 -3.59
N SER A 52 -0.60 12.23 -2.83
CA SER A 52 -1.88 11.59 -3.18
C SER A 52 -3.01 12.61 -3.26
N ALA A 53 -3.07 13.57 -2.32
CA ALA A 53 -4.08 14.62 -2.30
C ALA A 53 -4.02 15.51 -3.56
N VAL A 54 -2.82 15.95 -3.95
CA VAL A 54 -2.62 16.78 -5.14
C VAL A 54 -2.94 16.00 -6.41
N VAL A 55 -2.39 14.80 -6.56
CA VAL A 55 -2.61 13.99 -7.77
C VAL A 55 -4.08 13.60 -7.92
N GLY A 56 -4.73 13.12 -6.85
CA GLY A 56 -6.13 12.73 -6.94
C GLY A 56 -7.08 13.91 -7.16
N ARG A 57 -6.69 15.14 -6.80
CA ARG A 57 -7.44 16.35 -7.15
C ARG A 57 -7.33 16.68 -8.65
N GLU A 58 -6.13 16.58 -9.22
CA GLU A 58 -5.85 16.86 -10.63
C GLU A 58 -6.28 15.73 -11.58
N VAL A 59 -6.47 14.52 -11.05
CA VAL A 59 -6.82 13.32 -11.79
C VAL A 59 -8.10 12.70 -11.21
N PRO A 60 -9.29 13.19 -11.62
CA PRO A 60 -10.56 12.60 -11.21
C PRO A 60 -10.74 11.19 -11.78
N GLY A 61 -11.56 10.37 -11.13
CA GLY A 61 -11.98 9.06 -11.64
C GLY A 61 -11.20 7.83 -11.12
N ILE A 62 -9.99 8.02 -10.57
CA ILE A 62 -9.20 6.93 -9.97
C ILE A 62 -9.10 7.07 -8.45
N GLU A 63 -8.97 5.96 -7.73
CA GLU A 63 -8.56 5.97 -6.33
C GLU A 63 -7.09 6.40 -6.21
N VAL A 64 -6.74 7.10 -5.14
CA VAL A 64 -5.35 7.38 -4.78
C VAL A 64 -5.06 6.90 -3.36
N GLY A 65 -3.89 6.36 -3.10
CA GLY A 65 -3.55 5.90 -1.76
C GLY A 65 -2.07 5.86 -1.46
N THR A 66 -1.72 5.62 -0.20
CA THR A 66 -0.32 5.46 0.23
C THR A 66 0.07 4.00 0.36
N SER A 67 1.29 3.64 -0.05
CA SER A 67 1.78 2.26 -0.04
C SER A 67 3.23 2.14 0.47
N ALA A 68 3.53 2.43 1.74
CA ALA A 68 2.68 2.95 2.80
C ALA A 68 3.47 3.89 3.70
N VAL A 69 2.77 4.81 4.40
CA VAL A 69 3.42 5.75 5.31
C VAL A 69 3.76 5.06 6.65
N PRO A 70 4.99 5.18 7.16
CA PRO A 70 5.33 4.54 8.43
C PRO A 70 4.69 5.28 9.62
N ILE A 71 4.16 4.52 10.58
CA ILE A 71 3.68 5.06 11.86
C ILE A 71 4.83 5.51 12.78
N SER A 72 6.04 5.01 12.53
CA SER A 72 7.26 5.44 13.21
C SER A 72 7.55 6.91 12.87
N GLY A 73 7.87 7.70 13.91
CA GLY A 73 8.14 9.13 13.76
C GLY A 73 6.92 10.01 13.49
N ARG A 74 5.69 9.45 13.45
CA ARG A 74 4.45 10.22 13.24
C ARG A 74 3.53 10.17 14.46
N HIS A 75 2.78 11.25 14.66
CA HIS A 75 1.69 11.31 15.64
C HIS A 75 0.35 11.04 14.93
N PRO A 76 -0.54 10.19 15.48
CA PRO A 76 -1.79 9.82 14.80
C PRO A 76 -2.73 11.01 14.56
N LEU A 77 -2.76 12.02 15.45
CA LEU A 77 -3.53 13.25 15.20
C LEU A 77 -3.08 14.01 13.94
N LEU A 78 -1.77 14.03 13.66
CA LEU A 78 -1.24 14.69 12.46
C LEU A 78 -1.60 13.88 11.21
N VAL A 79 -1.45 12.56 11.27
CA VAL A 79 -1.84 11.67 10.17
C VAL A 79 -3.34 11.73 9.90
N ALA A 80 -4.18 11.83 10.94
CA ALA A 80 -5.62 12.00 10.77
C ALA A 80 -5.96 13.30 10.04
N SER A 81 -5.29 14.41 10.37
CA SER A 81 -5.48 15.70 9.69
C SER A 81 -5.05 15.62 8.22
N GLN A 82 -3.89 15.03 7.93
CA GLN A 82 -3.40 14.83 6.56
C GLN A 82 -4.36 13.96 5.74
N ALA A 83 -4.82 12.85 6.31
CA ALA A 83 -5.68 11.89 5.64
C ALA A 83 -7.08 12.45 5.34
N GLN A 84 -7.67 13.20 6.28
CA GLN A 84 -8.94 13.89 6.04
C GLN A 84 -8.82 15.01 4.99
N THR A 85 -7.71 15.73 4.99
CA THR A 85 -7.43 16.74 3.96
C THR A 85 -7.30 16.10 2.58
N ALA A 86 -6.60 14.96 2.48
CA ALA A 86 -6.52 14.19 1.24
C ALA A 86 -7.88 13.65 0.79
N GLN A 87 -8.72 13.20 1.73
CA GLN A 87 -10.09 12.81 1.46
C GLN A 87 -10.92 13.96 0.86
N ALA A 88 -10.84 15.16 1.44
CA ALA A 88 -11.52 16.35 0.92
C ALA A 88 -11.01 16.74 -0.47
N ALA A 89 -9.68 16.73 -0.68
CA ALA A 89 -9.06 17.09 -1.95
C ALA A 89 -9.44 16.15 -3.10
N THR A 90 -9.67 14.87 -2.79
CA THR A 90 -9.92 13.82 -3.79
C THR A 90 -11.40 13.51 -3.98
N GLY A 91 -12.29 14.16 -3.22
CA GLY A 91 -13.73 13.88 -3.26
C GLY A 91 -14.06 12.48 -2.74
N GLY A 92 -13.36 12.01 -1.71
CA GLY A 92 -13.62 10.72 -1.07
C GLY A 92 -12.77 9.55 -1.56
N ARG A 93 -11.87 9.76 -2.53
CA ARG A 93 -11.12 8.69 -3.22
C ARG A 93 -9.73 8.40 -2.63
N PHE A 94 -9.43 8.88 -1.42
CA PHE A 94 -8.13 8.66 -0.78
C PHE A 94 -8.12 7.47 0.18
N THR A 95 -7.20 6.51 0.02
CA THR A 95 -6.98 5.43 0.98
C THR A 95 -5.66 5.58 1.73
N LEU A 96 -5.73 5.56 3.06
CA LEU A 96 -4.55 5.65 3.93
C LEU A 96 -3.92 4.27 4.13
N GLY A 97 -2.82 3.98 3.44
CA GLY A 97 -1.99 2.81 3.74
C GLY A 97 -0.88 3.13 4.75
N LEU A 98 -0.83 2.35 5.82
CA LEU A 98 0.11 2.49 6.95
C LEU A 98 1.12 1.34 6.98
N ALA A 99 2.35 1.63 7.41
CA ALA A 99 3.40 0.64 7.65
C ALA A 99 3.87 0.70 9.10
N LEU A 100 4.15 -0.45 9.71
CA LEU A 100 4.78 -0.50 11.04
C LEU A 100 6.25 -0.07 11.00
N GLY A 101 6.90 -0.20 9.85
CA GLY A 101 8.35 -0.08 9.73
C GLY A 101 9.10 -1.31 10.23
N THR A 102 10.43 -1.26 10.14
CA THR A 102 11.33 -2.27 10.71
C THR A 102 12.00 -1.72 11.95
N GLU A 103 12.55 -2.60 12.80
CA GLU A 103 13.36 -2.21 13.95
C GLU A 103 14.52 -1.30 13.53
N SER A 104 15.29 -1.75 12.54
CA SER A 104 16.42 -0.99 11.99
C SER A 104 16.01 0.41 11.54
N THR A 105 14.94 0.55 10.75
CA THR A 105 14.49 1.87 10.28
C THR A 105 13.96 2.72 11.44
N THR A 106 13.17 2.13 12.33
CA THR A 106 12.51 2.87 13.42
C THR A 106 13.54 3.44 14.40
N GLU A 107 14.52 2.62 14.79
CA GLU A 107 15.53 3.04 15.77
C GLU A 107 16.65 3.87 15.13
N ARG A 108 17.22 3.42 14.00
CA ARG A 108 18.40 4.08 13.42
C ARG A 108 18.07 5.32 12.62
N VAL A 109 16.91 5.36 11.96
CA VAL A 109 16.53 6.48 11.08
C VAL A 109 15.64 7.48 11.81
N PHE A 110 14.62 7.00 12.51
CA PHE A 110 13.69 7.89 13.22
C PHE A 110 14.09 8.16 14.67
N GLY A 111 15.06 7.42 15.24
CA GLY A 111 15.49 7.62 16.64
C GLY A 111 14.40 7.26 17.66
N VAL A 112 13.41 6.44 17.28
CA VAL A 112 12.29 6.03 18.14
C VAL A 112 12.46 4.57 18.51
N GLY A 113 12.20 4.20 19.77
CA GLY A 113 12.27 2.80 20.19
C GLY A 113 11.26 1.91 19.46
N PHE A 114 11.67 0.71 19.05
CA PHE A 114 10.82 -0.23 18.31
C PHE A 114 10.02 -1.20 19.22
N ALA A 115 10.28 -1.17 20.52
CA ALA A 115 9.57 -1.99 21.48
C ALA A 115 8.04 -1.80 21.37
N ARG A 116 7.29 -2.90 21.55
CA ARG A 116 5.81 -2.90 21.51
C ARG A 116 5.21 -2.40 20.19
N ALA A 117 5.86 -2.65 19.05
CA ALA A 117 5.37 -2.24 17.72
C ALA A 117 3.90 -2.64 17.43
N ILE A 118 3.46 -3.82 17.87
CA ILE A 118 2.06 -4.25 17.71
C ILE A 118 1.12 -3.43 18.61
N THR A 119 1.48 -3.16 19.86
CA THR A 119 0.71 -2.25 20.73
C THR A 119 0.60 -0.89 20.07
N ARG A 120 1.72 -0.33 19.58
CA ARG A 120 1.73 0.95 18.87
C ARG A 120 0.82 0.96 17.65
N LEU A 121 0.84 -0.08 16.82
CA LEU A 121 -0.10 -0.20 15.70
C LEU A 121 -1.56 -0.12 16.17
N ARG A 122 -1.91 -0.90 17.20
CA ARG A 122 -3.29 -0.95 17.71
C ARG A 122 -3.74 0.41 18.23
N GLU A 123 -2.91 1.05 19.05
CA GLU A 123 -3.20 2.37 19.62
C GLU A 123 -3.30 3.43 18.52
N PHE A 124 -2.38 3.42 17.54
CA PHE A 124 -2.38 4.37 16.43
C PHE A 124 -3.67 4.27 15.60
N VAL A 125 -4.07 3.06 15.21
CA VAL A 125 -5.29 2.86 14.42
C VAL A 125 -6.56 3.13 15.25
N THR A 126 -6.54 2.85 16.55
CA THR A 126 -7.64 3.20 17.48
C THR A 126 -7.86 4.71 17.54
N VAL A 127 -6.76 5.49 17.66
CA VAL A 127 -6.83 6.96 17.63
C VAL A 127 -7.35 7.46 16.28
N LEU A 128 -6.85 6.91 15.16
CA LEU A 128 -7.32 7.30 13.83
C LEU A 128 -8.83 7.05 13.66
N ASN A 129 -9.32 5.86 13.99
CA ASN A 129 -10.76 5.56 13.90
C ASN A 129 -11.58 6.49 14.82
N SER A 130 -11.12 6.77 16.05
CA SER A 130 -11.83 7.68 16.96
C SER A 130 -12.02 9.08 16.34
N VAL A 131 -10.94 9.61 15.74
CA VAL A 131 -10.98 10.91 15.04
C VAL A 131 -11.85 10.85 13.79
N PHE A 132 -11.76 9.80 12.98
CA PHE A 132 -12.56 9.69 11.75
C PHE A 132 -14.05 9.50 12.04
N ASP A 133 -14.41 8.70 13.05
CA ASP A 133 -15.80 8.37 13.33
C ASP A 133 -16.53 9.48 14.11
N THR A 134 -15.82 10.20 14.99
CA THR A 134 -16.45 11.15 15.93
C THR A 134 -15.89 12.57 15.88
N GLY A 135 -14.75 12.78 15.22
CA GLY A 135 -14.00 14.04 15.29
C GLY A 135 -13.32 14.28 16.65
N ALA A 136 -13.37 13.34 17.59
CA ALA A 136 -12.81 13.50 18.92
C ALA A 136 -12.03 12.26 19.36
N VAL A 137 -11.04 12.46 20.21
CA VAL A 137 -10.28 11.41 20.85
C VAL A 137 -9.76 11.89 22.20
N ASP A 138 -9.88 11.01 23.19
CA ASP A 138 -9.25 11.09 24.49
C ASP A 138 -8.65 9.71 24.79
N PHE A 139 -7.40 9.51 24.36
CA PHE A 139 -6.74 8.22 24.37
C PHE A 139 -5.40 8.28 25.11
N HIS A 140 -5.26 7.44 26.12
CA HIS A 140 -4.08 7.30 26.97
C HIS A 140 -3.58 5.85 26.95
N GLY A 141 -2.77 5.52 25.95
CA GLY A 141 -2.16 4.20 25.79
C GLY A 141 -0.73 4.12 26.31
N ASP A 142 -0.14 2.94 26.16
CA ASP A 142 1.23 2.61 26.56
C ASP A 142 2.27 3.29 25.66
N THR A 143 1.95 3.47 24.38
CA THR A 143 2.89 3.96 23.35
C THR A 143 2.42 5.24 22.66
N VAL A 144 1.12 5.55 22.76
CA VAL A 144 0.47 6.72 22.17
C VAL A 144 -0.42 7.37 23.23
N THR A 145 -0.26 8.69 23.39
CA THR A 145 -1.26 9.54 24.04
C THR A 145 -1.77 10.52 22.99
N ALA A 146 -3.09 10.65 22.85
CA ALA A 146 -3.72 11.55 21.90
C ALA A 146 -5.00 12.13 22.50
N VAL A 147 -5.02 13.45 22.65
CA VAL A 147 -6.19 14.21 23.11
C VAL A 147 -6.34 15.42 22.18
N ASN A 148 -7.50 15.62 21.56
CA ASN A 148 -7.78 16.84 20.82
C ASN A 148 -8.82 17.71 21.57
N PRO A 149 -8.47 18.95 21.94
CA PRO A 149 -9.39 19.82 22.69
C PRO A 149 -10.52 20.40 21.83
N LEU A 150 -10.43 20.27 20.50
CA LEU A 150 -11.38 20.78 19.52
C LEU A 150 -11.71 19.67 18.51
N PRO A 151 -12.96 19.61 18.00
CA PRO A 151 -13.34 18.65 16.97
C PRO A 151 -12.40 18.69 15.76
N ALA A 152 -11.91 17.53 15.35
CA ALA A 152 -10.94 17.33 14.28
C ALA A 152 -11.63 16.72 13.04
N ALA A 153 -12.61 17.45 12.49
CA ALA A 153 -13.28 17.11 11.24
C ALA A 153 -12.88 18.09 10.13
N VAL A 154 -12.57 17.59 8.93
CA VAL A 154 -12.28 18.43 7.76
C VAL A 154 -13.51 18.53 6.86
N ALA A 155 -13.96 19.76 6.59
CA ALA A 155 -15.08 19.99 5.69
C ALA A 155 -14.78 19.45 4.28
N GLY A 156 -15.74 18.74 3.69
CA GLY A 156 -15.60 18.12 2.36
C GLY A 156 -14.93 16.75 2.34
N ALA A 157 -14.33 16.29 3.46
CA ALA A 157 -13.87 14.91 3.57
C ALA A 157 -15.07 13.95 3.61
N ALA A 158 -14.92 12.74 3.08
CA ALA A 158 -15.93 11.71 3.28
C ALA A 158 -15.98 11.32 4.77
N PRO A 159 -17.12 10.77 5.25
CA PRO A 159 -17.31 10.50 6.67
C PRO A 159 -16.25 9.59 7.31
N ARG A 160 -15.57 8.73 6.53
CA ARG A 160 -14.53 7.84 7.04
C ARG A 160 -13.43 7.63 6.01
N VAL A 161 -12.18 7.83 6.43
CA VAL A 161 -11.00 7.52 5.60
C VAL A 161 -10.71 6.02 5.70
N PRO A 162 -10.66 5.26 4.58
CA PRO A 162 -10.24 3.86 4.62
C PRO A 162 -8.80 3.71 5.08
N ILE A 163 -8.55 2.78 6.01
CA ILE A 163 -7.22 2.46 6.53
C ILE A 163 -6.82 1.05 6.08
N LEU A 164 -5.72 0.96 5.35
CA LEU A 164 -5.05 -0.31 5.09
C LEU A 164 -3.71 -0.37 5.83
N VAL A 165 -3.29 -1.55 6.26
CA VAL A 165 -1.99 -1.73 6.93
C VAL A 165 -1.14 -2.72 6.16
N ALA A 166 0.12 -2.38 5.88
CA ALA A 166 1.12 -3.30 5.33
C ALA A 166 1.50 -4.35 6.39
N ALA A 167 0.64 -5.35 6.58
CA ALA A 167 0.77 -6.38 7.60
C ALA A 167 1.07 -7.74 6.97
N MET A 168 2.13 -8.39 7.44
CA MET A 168 2.53 -9.75 7.02
C MET A 168 2.72 -10.73 8.20
N GLY A 169 2.97 -10.20 9.40
CA GLY A 169 3.13 -11.04 10.60
C GLY A 169 1.78 -11.43 11.22
N PRO A 170 1.63 -12.60 11.84
CA PRO A 170 0.36 -13.05 12.43
C PRO A 170 -0.26 -12.07 13.44
N GLN A 171 0.56 -11.44 14.28
CA GLN A 171 0.09 -10.44 15.25
C GLN A 171 -0.36 -9.14 14.59
N ALA A 172 0.37 -8.69 13.57
CA ALA A 172 0.00 -7.51 12.79
C ALA A 172 -1.30 -7.76 12.03
N LEU A 173 -1.44 -8.91 11.34
CA LEU A 173 -2.66 -9.29 10.62
C LEU A 173 -3.88 -9.39 11.54
N ARG A 174 -3.71 -9.94 12.75
CA ARG A 174 -4.77 -9.95 13.75
C ARG A 174 -5.20 -8.54 14.12
N ALA A 175 -4.26 -7.67 14.47
CA ALA A 175 -4.56 -6.28 14.80
C ALA A 175 -5.20 -5.53 13.63
N THR A 176 -4.72 -5.75 12.40
CA THR A 176 -5.28 -5.17 11.18
C THR A 176 -6.72 -5.64 10.95
N GLY A 177 -7.01 -6.94 11.07
CA GLY A 177 -8.37 -7.45 10.90
C GLY A 177 -9.34 -6.92 11.95
N GLU A 178 -8.88 -6.69 13.17
CA GLU A 178 -9.69 -6.13 14.26
C GLU A 178 -9.90 -4.61 14.16
N LEU A 179 -8.96 -3.86 13.56
CA LEU A 179 -8.92 -2.38 13.68
C LEU A 179 -8.94 -1.61 12.35
N ALA A 180 -8.49 -2.20 11.25
CA ALA A 180 -8.37 -1.55 9.95
C ALA A 180 -9.34 -2.12 8.90
N ASP A 181 -9.46 -1.47 7.75
CA ASP A 181 -10.37 -1.87 6.67
C ASP A 181 -9.74 -2.91 5.75
N GLY A 182 -8.44 -3.16 5.87
CA GLY A 182 -7.74 -4.14 5.06
C GLY A 182 -6.22 -4.11 5.20
N THR A 183 -5.56 -4.83 4.29
CA THR A 183 -4.10 -4.95 4.24
C THR A 183 -3.57 -4.70 2.83
N LEU A 184 -2.31 -4.28 2.76
CA LEU A 184 -1.57 -4.09 1.51
C LEU A 184 -0.22 -4.85 1.53
N PRO A 185 -0.23 -6.18 1.43
CA PRO A 185 1.00 -6.98 1.44
C PRO A 185 1.82 -6.74 0.16
N PHE A 186 3.14 -6.83 0.27
CA PHE A 186 4.08 -6.72 -0.84
C PHE A 186 5.00 -7.94 -0.88
N LEU A 187 5.39 -8.41 -2.07
CA LEU A 187 6.26 -9.58 -2.25
C LEU A 187 5.72 -10.85 -1.57
N VAL A 188 4.47 -11.18 -1.86
CA VAL A 188 3.82 -12.42 -1.41
C VAL A 188 3.25 -13.14 -2.61
N GLY A 189 3.55 -14.43 -2.78
CA GLY A 189 2.97 -15.26 -3.85
C GLY A 189 1.52 -15.67 -3.56
N PRO A 190 0.72 -16.06 -4.57
CA PRO A 190 -0.72 -16.35 -4.41
C PRO A 190 -1.05 -17.39 -3.33
N GLY A 191 -0.30 -18.50 -3.25
CA GLY A 191 -0.50 -19.51 -2.21
C GLY A 191 -0.32 -18.94 -0.80
N ALA A 192 0.80 -18.24 -0.58
CA ALA A 192 1.07 -17.60 0.70
C ALA A 192 0.07 -16.46 1.00
N LEU A 193 -0.38 -15.72 -0.01
CA LEU A 193 -1.40 -14.69 0.14
C LEU A 193 -2.69 -15.30 0.72
N ARG A 194 -3.20 -16.37 0.09
CA ARG A 194 -4.43 -17.06 0.54
C ARG A 194 -4.28 -17.59 1.96
N ASP A 195 -3.20 -18.34 2.22
CA ASP A 195 -3.09 -19.17 3.42
C ASP A 195 -2.55 -18.39 4.63
N HIS A 196 -1.72 -17.36 4.40
CA HIS A 196 -1.03 -16.62 5.45
C HIS A 196 -1.40 -15.15 5.58
N ILE A 197 -2.16 -14.58 4.63
CA ILE A 197 -2.67 -13.21 4.72
C ILE A 197 -4.20 -13.21 4.78
N VAL A 198 -4.87 -13.67 3.73
CA VAL A 198 -6.33 -13.58 3.55
C VAL A 198 -7.06 -14.38 4.63
N THR A 199 -6.68 -15.62 4.85
CA THR A 199 -7.29 -16.48 5.87
C THR A 199 -7.21 -15.88 7.28
N PRO A 200 -6.01 -15.54 7.82
CA PRO A 200 -5.91 -15.03 9.19
C PRO A 200 -6.53 -13.63 9.37
N ILE A 201 -6.42 -12.72 8.41
CA ILE A 201 -7.01 -11.38 8.54
C ILE A 201 -8.54 -11.43 8.51
N THR A 202 -9.11 -12.28 7.64
CA THR A 202 -10.56 -12.48 7.55
C THR A 202 -11.09 -13.06 8.85
N ARG A 203 -10.43 -14.08 9.40
CA ARG A 203 -10.80 -14.66 10.70
C ARG A 203 -10.75 -13.64 11.84
N ALA A 204 -9.76 -12.74 11.84
CA ALA A 204 -9.65 -11.70 12.86
C ALA A 204 -10.77 -10.65 12.73
N ALA A 205 -11.12 -10.25 11.50
CA ALA A 205 -12.23 -9.35 11.23
C ALA A 205 -13.58 -9.97 11.64
N GLU A 206 -13.84 -11.22 11.27
CA GLU A 206 -15.04 -11.96 11.65
C GLU A 206 -15.19 -12.06 13.17
N ALA A 207 -14.12 -12.42 13.89
CA ALA A 207 -14.12 -12.49 15.34
C ALA A 207 -14.39 -11.12 16.02
N ALA A 208 -14.06 -10.02 15.34
CA ALA A 208 -14.33 -8.65 15.78
C ALA A 208 -15.67 -8.11 15.30
N GLY A 209 -16.48 -8.90 14.58
CA GLY A 209 -17.76 -8.45 14.01
C GLY A 209 -17.61 -7.41 12.90
N ARG A 210 -16.48 -7.40 12.19
CA ARG A 210 -16.16 -6.43 11.13
C ARG A 210 -16.46 -6.97 9.73
N PRO A 211 -16.69 -6.07 8.74
CA PRO A 211 -16.78 -6.46 7.34
C PRO A 211 -15.53 -7.21 6.85
N ARG A 212 -15.69 -7.93 5.73
CA ARG A 212 -14.57 -8.62 5.07
C ARG A 212 -13.46 -7.60 4.72
N PRO A 213 -12.19 -7.87 5.10
CA PRO A 213 -11.09 -6.95 4.81
C PRO A 213 -10.82 -6.77 3.31
N ARG A 214 -10.45 -5.56 2.90
CA ARG A 214 -9.84 -5.28 1.60
C ARG A 214 -8.42 -5.86 1.56
N ILE A 215 -8.07 -6.55 0.48
CA ILE A 215 -6.76 -7.15 0.25
C ILE A 215 -6.19 -6.51 -1.02
N ALA A 216 -5.42 -5.43 -0.87
CA ALA A 216 -4.76 -4.72 -1.97
C ALA A 216 -3.32 -5.22 -2.11
N VAL A 217 -3.12 -6.33 -2.84
CA VAL A 217 -1.78 -6.94 -2.95
C VAL A 217 -0.90 -6.13 -3.90
N LEU A 218 0.27 -5.73 -3.42
CA LEU A 218 1.29 -5.07 -4.23
C LEU A 218 2.16 -6.14 -4.91
N VAL A 219 2.17 -6.15 -6.23
CA VAL A 219 2.85 -7.15 -7.06
C VAL A 219 3.89 -6.46 -7.92
N PRO A 220 5.20 -6.67 -7.70
CA PRO A 220 6.20 -6.17 -8.64
C PRO A 220 6.13 -6.96 -9.94
N GLY A 221 6.15 -6.29 -11.09
CA GLY A 221 6.11 -7.00 -12.36
C GLY A 221 6.12 -6.12 -13.60
N VAL A 222 6.47 -6.74 -14.73
CA VAL A 222 6.59 -6.08 -16.04
C VAL A 222 6.30 -7.08 -17.15
N VAL A 223 5.57 -6.64 -18.18
CA VAL A 223 5.45 -7.30 -19.47
C VAL A 223 6.71 -6.99 -20.28
N THR A 224 7.49 -8.00 -20.66
CA THR A 224 8.71 -7.81 -21.45
C THR A 224 9.14 -9.09 -22.17
N ALA A 225 9.79 -8.92 -23.32
CA ALA A 225 10.51 -10.02 -23.99
C ALA A 225 11.97 -10.17 -23.48
N ASP A 226 12.51 -9.14 -22.82
CA ASP A 226 13.88 -9.15 -22.27
C ASP A 226 13.87 -9.61 -20.81
N VAL A 227 13.53 -10.89 -20.63
CA VAL A 227 13.37 -11.53 -19.32
C VAL A 227 14.66 -11.47 -18.50
N GLU A 228 15.82 -11.61 -19.13
CA GLU A 228 17.11 -11.61 -18.42
C GLU A 228 17.44 -10.23 -17.86
N ARG A 229 17.23 -9.16 -18.64
CA ARG A 229 17.37 -7.79 -18.13
C ARG A 229 16.41 -7.50 -16.98
N ALA A 230 15.15 -7.90 -17.13
CA ALA A 230 14.15 -7.71 -16.07
C ALA A 230 14.53 -8.45 -14.79
N ARG A 231 15.02 -9.69 -14.89
CA ARG A 231 15.48 -10.48 -13.73
C ARG A 231 16.68 -9.84 -13.04
N ALA A 232 17.63 -9.29 -13.80
CA ALA A 232 18.77 -8.57 -13.24
C ALA A 232 18.31 -7.32 -12.47
N ALA A 233 17.43 -6.51 -13.06
CA ALA A 233 16.88 -5.32 -12.41
C ALA A 233 16.02 -5.68 -11.17
N ALA A 234 15.24 -6.76 -11.24
CA ALA A 234 14.46 -7.27 -10.12
C ALA A 234 15.36 -7.69 -8.96
N ALA A 235 16.46 -8.41 -9.24
CA ALA A 235 17.43 -8.81 -8.23
C ALA A 235 18.04 -7.62 -7.51
N GLU A 236 18.40 -6.56 -8.23
CA GLU A 236 18.95 -5.34 -7.63
C GLU A 236 17.91 -4.58 -6.79
N THR A 237 16.76 -4.29 -7.37
CA THR A 237 15.75 -3.41 -6.76
C THR A 237 15.00 -4.04 -5.58
N THR A 238 15.00 -5.37 -5.48
CA THR A 238 14.32 -6.09 -4.40
C THR A 238 15.25 -6.68 -3.35
N ALA A 239 16.58 -6.65 -3.54
CA ALA A 239 17.58 -7.25 -2.63
C ALA A 239 17.44 -6.80 -1.17
N PHE A 240 17.05 -5.54 -0.94
CA PHE A 240 16.84 -5.02 0.41
C PHE A 240 15.81 -5.81 1.23
N TYR A 241 14.78 -6.36 0.57
CA TYR A 241 13.70 -7.09 1.23
C TYR A 241 14.13 -8.47 1.72
N ASP A 242 15.15 -9.08 1.11
CA ASP A 242 15.67 -10.40 1.52
C ASP A 242 16.23 -10.37 2.94
N ALA A 243 16.73 -9.22 3.38
CA ALA A 243 17.30 -9.03 4.72
C ALA A 243 16.26 -8.70 5.80
N ILE A 244 15.00 -8.42 5.43
CA ILE A 244 13.95 -8.09 6.40
C ILE A 244 13.22 -9.37 6.84
N PRO A 245 13.25 -9.75 8.14
CA PRO A 245 12.72 -11.04 8.60
C PRO A 245 11.26 -11.32 8.22
N SER A 246 10.39 -10.30 8.22
CA SER A 246 8.98 -10.47 7.82
C SER A 246 8.82 -10.77 6.33
N TYR A 247 9.64 -10.16 5.47
CA TYR A 247 9.65 -10.40 4.03
C TYR A 247 10.28 -11.75 3.72
N ALA A 248 11.46 -12.05 4.26
CA ALA A 248 12.13 -13.34 4.10
C ALA A 248 11.20 -14.52 4.45
N ARG A 249 10.42 -14.40 5.54
CA ARG A 249 9.39 -15.39 5.89
C ARG A 249 8.32 -15.55 4.81
N MET A 250 7.74 -14.45 4.31
CA MET A 250 6.70 -14.51 3.28
C MET A 250 7.23 -15.04 1.94
N ILE A 251 8.45 -14.66 1.58
CA ILE A 251 9.16 -15.15 0.38
C ILE A 251 9.30 -16.67 0.46
N GLY A 252 9.82 -17.20 1.58
CA GLY A 252 9.93 -18.64 1.79
C GLY A 252 8.59 -19.37 1.77
N LEU A 253 7.55 -18.81 2.40
CA LEU A 253 6.20 -19.38 2.38
C LEU A 253 5.55 -19.33 0.98
N SER A 254 6.04 -18.46 0.10
CA SER A 254 5.63 -18.40 -1.30
C SER A 254 6.37 -19.40 -2.19
N GLY A 255 7.28 -20.21 -1.62
CA GLY A 255 8.11 -21.16 -2.36
C GLY A 255 9.31 -20.52 -3.06
N ALA A 256 9.62 -19.25 -2.74
CA ALA A 256 10.71 -18.48 -3.32
C ALA A 256 11.93 -18.44 -2.37
N SER A 257 13.10 -18.16 -2.94
CA SER A 257 14.34 -18.02 -2.17
C SER A 257 14.75 -16.55 -1.98
N ARG A 258 14.41 -15.70 -2.95
CA ARG A 258 14.68 -14.27 -2.97
C ARG A 258 13.42 -13.52 -3.38
N ALA A 259 13.33 -12.25 -2.98
CA ALA A 259 12.27 -11.34 -3.37
C ALA A 259 12.13 -11.24 -4.90
N ALA A 260 13.26 -11.27 -5.61
CA ALA A 260 13.31 -11.24 -7.07
C ALA A 260 12.55 -12.40 -7.73
N ASP A 261 12.47 -13.56 -7.07
CA ASP A 261 11.78 -14.73 -7.59
C ASP A 261 10.24 -14.57 -7.54
N LEU A 262 9.74 -13.53 -6.85
CA LEU A 262 8.31 -13.17 -6.79
C LEU A 262 7.92 -12.02 -7.73
N VAL A 263 8.88 -11.46 -8.49
CA VAL A 263 8.58 -10.45 -9.50
C VAL A 263 7.97 -11.13 -10.73
N VAL A 264 6.80 -10.66 -11.15
CA VAL A 264 6.10 -11.19 -12.32
C VAL A 264 6.74 -10.66 -13.59
N ILE A 265 7.49 -11.51 -14.30
CA ILE A 265 8.25 -11.16 -15.51
C ILE A 265 7.88 -12.15 -16.61
N GLY A 266 7.33 -11.63 -17.70
CA GLY A 266 6.99 -12.45 -18.86
C GLY A 266 6.26 -11.66 -19.93
N ASP A 267 5.65 -12.37 -20.86
CA ASP A 267 4.73 -11.78 -21.84
C ASP A 267 3.36 -11.47 -21.23
N GLU A 268 2.46 -10.96 -22.07
CA GLU A 268 1.11 -10.58 -21.68
C GLU A 268 0.29 -11.75 -21.11
N GLU A 269 0.41 -12.93 -21.71
CA GLU A 269 -0.30 -14.14 -21.26
C GLU A 269 0.16 -14.55 -19.85
N HIS A 270 1.47 -14.55 -19.61
CA HIS A 270 2.02 -14.86 -18.30
C HIS A 270 1.58 -13.85 -17.24
N VAL A 271 1.65 -12.54 -17.54
CA VAL A 271 1.26 -11.49 -16.60
C VAL A 271 -0.24 -11.56 -16.29
N ALA A 272 -1.09 -11.79 -17.31
CA ALA A 272 -2.53 -11.94 -17.12
C ALA A 272 -2.89 -13.15 -16.23
N ALA A 273 -2.30 -14.31 -16.50
CA ALA A 273 -2.51 -15.50 -15.67
C ALA A 273 -2.12 -15.25 -14.21
N ARG A 274 -1.01 -14.54 -13.98
CA ARG A 274 -0.56 -14.18 -12.63
C ARG A 274 -1.52 -13.23 -11.91
N VAL A 275 -2.12 -12.27 -12.62
CA VAL A 275 -3.18 -11.40 -12.07
C VAL A 275 -4.38 -12.25 -11.61
N GLU A 276 -4.85 -13.18 -12.45
CA GLU A 276 -5.97 -14.06 -12.14
C GLU A 276 -5.69 -14.93 -10.91
N GLU A 277 -4.49 -15.49 -10.79
CA GLU A 277 -4.07 -16.28 -9.63
C GLU A 277 -4.13 -15.47 -8.31
N TYR A 278 -3.80 -14.18 -8.34
CA TYR A 278 -3.91 -13.32 -7.15
C TYR A 278 -5.36 -13.08 -6.74
N PHE A 279 -6.26 -12.85 -7.69
CA PHE A 279 -7.70 -12.74 -7.40
C PHE A 279 -8.27 -14.07 -6.89
N ALA A 280 -7.88 -15.19 -7.48
CA ALA A 280 -8.26 -16.53 -7.01
C ALA A 280 -7.72 -16.83 -5.59
N ALA A 281 -6.58 -16.25 -5.22
CA ALA A 281 -6.03 -16.31 -3.87
C ALA A 281 -6.76 -15.41 -2.85
N GLY A 282 -7.72 -14.60 -3.29
CA GLY A 282 -8.55 -13.76 -2.43
C GLY A 282 -8.12 -12.29 -2.35
N ALA A 283 -7.24 -11.82 -3.25
CA ALA A 283 -7.05 -10.39 -3.45
C ALA A 283 -8.37 -9.73 -3.83
N THR A 284 -8.65 -8.56 -3.26
CA THR A 284 -9.77 -7.71 -3.71
C THR A 284 -9.30 -6.67 -4.73
N GLU A 285 -8.00 -6.40 -4.73
CA GLU A 285 -7.33 -5.51 -5.67
C GLU A 285 -5.89 -6.01 -5.89
N VAL A 286 -5.42 -5.93 -7.13
CA VAL A 286 -4.04 -6.24 -7.51
C VAL A 286 -3.39 -4.95 -7.98
N VAL A 287 -2.35 -4.52 -7.28
CA VAL A 287 -1.66 -3.25 -7.55
C VAL A 287 -0.26 -3.56 -8.06
N PHE A 288 -0.01 -3.30 -9.35
CA PHE A 288 1.30 -3.54 -9.93
C PHE A 288 2.29 -2.46 -9.53
N SER A 289 3.49 -2.87 -9.12
CA SER A 289 4.60 -1.99 -8.75
C SER A 289 5.82 -2.30 -9.61
N GLN A 290 6.83 -1.43 -9.58
CA GLN A 290 8.09 -1.66 -10.30
C GLN A 290 7.88 -2.01 -11.80
N THR A 291 6.91 -1.39 -12.47
CA THR A 291 6.62 -1.69 -13.88
C THR A 291 7.64 -1.12 -14.86
N ASN A 292 8.65 -0.40 -14.35
CA ASN A 292 9.72 0.24 -15.10
C ASN A 292 11.06 -0.52 -15.02
N LEU A 293 11.04 -1.84 -14.80
CA LEU A 293 12.25 -2.67 -14.66
C LEU A 293 13.11 -2.74 -15.94
N THR A 294 12.51 -2.53 -17.11
CA THR A 294 13.22 -2.64 -18.40
C THR A 294 13.17 -1.35 -19.20
N THR A 295 12.14 -1.14 -20.02
CA THR A 295 12.02 0.00 -20.94
C THR A 295 10.69 0.75 -20.73
N PRO A 296 10.59 2.03 -21.15
CA PRO A 296 9.30 2.74 -21.14
C PRO A 296 8.21 2.07 -21.99
N GLU A 297 8.59 1.38 -23.06
CA GLU A 297 7.66 0.63 -23.91
C GLU A 297 7.09 -0.59 -23.18
N ASP A 298 7.94 -1.35 -22.49
CA ASP A 298 7.50 -2.48 -21.65
C ASP A 298 6.59 -2.01 -20.51
N GLN A 299 6.92 -0.88 -19.87
CA GLN A 299 6.03 -0.27 -18.88
C GLN A 299 4.68 0.09 -19.49
N HIS A 300 4.67 0.68 -20.68
CA HIS A 300 3.43 1.04 -21.36
C HIS A 300 2.59 -0.20 -21.71
N ARG A 301 3.21 -1.24 -22.28
CA ARG A 301 2.56 -2.53 -22.57
C ARG A 301 1.97 -3.16 -21.32
N THR A 302 2.72 -3.11 -20.21
CA THR A 302 2.25 -3.58 -18.90
C THR A 302 0.97 -2.85 -18.49
N TRP A 303 0.93 -1.52 -18.60
CA TRP A 303 -0.24 -0.73 -18.19
C TRP A 303 -1.44 -0.91 -19.14
N GLN A 304 -1.20 -1.08 -20.44
CA GLN A 304 -2.25 -1.40 -21.40
C GLN A 304 -2.94 -2.74 -21.07
N LEU A 305 -2.15 -3.81 -20.89
CA LEU A 305 -2.66 -5.11 -20.51
C LEU A 305 -3.48 -5.06 -19.21
N LEU A 306 -2.91 -4.47 -18.16
CA LEU A 306 -3.58 -4.36 -16.87
C LEU A 306 -4.87 -3.54 -16.96
N GLY A 307 -4.88 -2.52 -17.82
CA GLY A 307 -6.05 -1.73 -18.13
C GLY A 307 -7.15 -2.50 -18.85
N GLU A 308 -6.79 -3.36 -19.81
CA GLU A 308 -7.73 -4.26 -20.50
C GLU A 308 -8.34 -5.26 -19.52
N LEU A 309 -7.53 -5.90 -18.67
CA LEU A 309 -7.99 -6.82 -17.63
C LEU A 309 -8.91 -6.13 -16.61
N ASN A 310 -8.68 -4.86 -16.29
CA ASN A 310 -9.50 -4.10 -15.34
C ASN A 310 -10.91 -3.78 -15.90
N ARG A 311 -11.06 -3.73 -17.23
CA ARG A 311 -12.33 -3.45 -17.91
C ARG A 311 -13.14 -4.70 -18.27
N ALA A 312 -12.51 -5.87 -18.26
CA ALA A 312 -13.16 -7.16 -18.50
C ALA A 312 -14.09 -7.57 -17.34
#